data_AF-A0A7K9U9Z2-F1
#
_entry.id   AF-A0A7K9U9Z2-F1
#
_cell.length_a   1.000
_cell.length_b   1.000
_cell.length_c   1.000
_cell.angle_alpha   90.00
_cell.angle_beta   90.00
_cell.angle_gamma   90.00
#
_symmetry.space_group_name_H-M   'P 1'
#
loop_
_entity.id
_entity.type
_entity.pdbx_description
1 polymer ?
#
loop_
_entity_poly.entity_id
_entity_poly.type
_entity_poly.pdbx_seq_one_letter_code
_entity_poly.pdbx_strand_id
1 'polypeptide(L)'
;SGNYYNQGEIRKKELEQSCFLLGIPASDVTVVDHRDLPDNPAVEWDTQLLAAFVLKHIEANNINLVVTFDAGGVSGHANHVSLHRAVRYLHSARKLPEGCRVLVLESVNLFRKYISILDVPVSCLLPRDALFILSEEETEQARRAMRCHRSQLLWFRHMYLLFSRYMVINSLRLL
;
A
#
# COMPACT_ATOMS: atom_id res chain seq x y z
N SER A 1 9.13 -9.54 -2.11
CA SER A 1 8.70 -10.59 -3.07
C SER A 1 7.39 -11.31 -2.72
N GLY A 2 6.80 -11.14 -1.52
CA GLY A 2 5.56 -11.88 -1.17
C GLY A 2 5.80 -13.37 -0.92
N ASN A 3 7.00 -13.76 -0.47
CA ASN A 3 7.44 -15.15 -0.48
C ASN A 3 7.08 -15.97 0.78
N TYR A 4 6.15 -15.53 1.63
CA TYR A 4 5.82 -16.25 2.88
C TYR A 4 5.49 -17.74 2.69
N TYR A 5 4.79 -18.07 1.58
CA TYR A 5 4.41 -19.44 1.22
C TYR A 5 5.29 -20.05 0.12
N ASN A 6 6.53 -19.58 -0.06
CA ASN A 6 7.42 -19.99 -1.15
C ASN A 6 6.84 -19.77 -2.56
N GLN A 7 6.01 -18.74 -2.72
CA GLN A 7 5.32 -18.39 -3.98
C GLN A 7 5.81 -17.06 -4.57
N GLY A 8 6.98 -16.57 -4.16
CA GLY A 8 7.49 -15.25 -4.52
C GLY A 8 7.63 -15.05 -6.03
N GLU A 9 8.13 -16.05 -6.76
CA GLU A 9 8.26 -15.98 -8.23
C GLU A 9 6.93 -15.88 -8.96
N ILE A 10 5.88 -16.54 -8.44
CA ILE A 10 4.53 -16.42 -8.98
C ILE A 10 3.99 -15.02 -8.69
N ARG A 11 4.13 -14.55 -7.45
CA ARG A 11 3.60 -13.27 -6.97
C ARG A 11 4.27 -12.06 -7.61
N LYS A 12 5.55 -12.16 -7.99
CA LYS A 12 6.25 -11.15 -8.81
C LYS A 12 5.54 -10.96 -10.15
N LYS A 13 5.25 -12.04 -10.86
CA LYS A 13 4.53 -12.02 -12.15
C LYS A 13 3.10 -11.52 -11.99
N GLU A 14 2.40 -11.92 -10.93
CA GLU A 14 1.05 -11.43 -10.62
C GLU A 14 1.05 -9.92 -10.34
N LEU A 15 2.07 -9.40 -9.64
CA LEU A 15 2.24 -7.97 -9.39
C LEU A 15 2.48 -7.19 -10.69
N GLU A 16 3.38 -7.65 -11.55
CA GLU A 16 3.64 -7.02 -12.84
C GLU A 16 2.37 -6.95 -13.72
N GLN A 17 1.59 -8.03 -13.75
CA GLN A 17 0.31 -8.06 -14.47
C GLN A 17 -0.72 -7.09 -13.86
N SER A 18 -0.80 -7.01 -12.54
CA SER A 18 -1.68 -6.07 -11.82
C SER A 18 -1.30 -4.62 -12.13
N CYS A 19 -0.01 -4.28 -12.05
CA CYS A 19 0.53 -2.98 -12.42
C CYS A 19 0.22 -2.61 -13.88
N PHE A 20 0.42 -3.55 -14.82
CA PHE A 20 0.11 -3.34 -16.23
C PHE A 20 -1.37 -2.98 -16.45
N LEU A 21 -2.31 -3.65 -15.77
CA LEU A 21 -3.75 -3.33 -15.85
C LEU A 21 -4.10 -1.94 -15.28
N LEU A 22 -3.29 -1.44 -14.36
CA LEU A 22 -3.40 -0.09 -13.80
C LEU A 22 -2.66 0.97 -14.63
N GLY A 23 -2.08 0.59 -15.77
CA GLY A 23 -1.33 1.50 -16.64
C GLY A 23 0.09 1.79 -16.18
N ILE A 24 0.63 1.01 -15.23
CA ILE A 24 1.99 1.15 -14.72
C ILE A 24 2.91 0.24 -15.54
N PRO A 25 3.91 0.78 -16.26
CA PRO A 25 4.83 -0.03 -17.05
C PRO A 25 5.77 -0.84 -16.14
N ALA A 26 6.22 -2.00 -16.64
CA ALA A 26 7.11 -2.88 -15.86
C ALA A 26 8.46 -2.22 -15.48
N SER A 27 8.92 -1.23 -16.24
CA SER A 27 10.10 -0.42 -15.90
C SER A 27 9.98 0.33 -14.58
N ASP A 28 8.74 0.63 -14.18
CA ASP A 28 8.43 1.45 -13.00
C ASP A 28 8.07 0.55 -11.79
N VAL A 29 8.16 -0.77 -11.96
CA VAL A 29 7.89 -1.76 -10.91
C VAL A 29 9.21 -2.31 -10.38
N THR A 30 9.51 -2.04 -9.12
CA THR A 30 10.68 -2.60 -8.44
C THR A 30 10.25 -3.56 -7.33
N VAL A 31 10.77 -4.79 -7.36
CA VAL A 31 10.58 -5.77 -6.29
C VAL A 31 11.85 -5.88 -5.46
N VAL A 32 11.77 -5.47 -4.19
CA VAL A 32 12.83 -5.73 -3.21
C VAL A 32 12.68 -7.16 -2.70
N ASP A 33 13.76 -7.94 -2.83
CA ASP A 33 13.87 -9.32 -2.34
C ASP A 33 15.18 -9.43 -1.55
N HIS A 34 15.07 -9.23 -0.23
CA HIS A 34 16.21 -9.15 0.67
C HIS A 34 15.99 -10.09 1.85
N ARG A 35 17.02 -10.86 2.22
CA ARG A 35 16.93 -11.88 3.29
C ARG A 35 16.48 -11.30 4.63
N ASP A 36 16.90 -10.06 4.92
CA ASP A 36 16.61 -9.35 6.17
C ASP A 36 15.27 -8.59 6.11
N LEU A 37 14.55 -8.65 4.98
CA LEU A 37 13.21 -8.11 4.79
C LEU A 37 12.23 -9.22 4.33
N PRO A 38 12.10 -10.34 5.07
CA PRO A 38 11.30 -11.47 4.64
C PRO A 38 9.81 -11.12 4.64
N ASP A 39 9.05 -11.63 3.67
CA ASP A 39 7.60 -11.55 3.73
C ASP A 39 7.08 -12.44 4.87
N ASN A 40 6.86 -11.88 6.06
CA ASN A 40 6.30 -12.59 7.20
C ASN A 40 5.46 -11.64 8.08
N PRO A 41 4.17 -11.94 8.33
CA PRO A 41 3.28 -11.05 9.09
C PRO A 41 3.70 -10.83 10.55
N ALA A 42 4.58 -11.68 11.09
CA ALA A 42 5.04 -11.62 12.48
C ALA A 42 6.46 -11.04 12.63
N VAL A 43 7.15 -10.72 11.53
CA VAL A 43 8.52 -10.19 11.57
C VAL A 43 8.48 -8.70 11.28
N GLU A 44 9.02 -7.91 12.20
CA GLU A 44 9.27 -6.49 11.94
C GLU A 44 10.58 -6.34 11.15
N TRP A 45 10.56 -5.50 10.12
CA TRP A 45 11.72 -5.22 9.30
C TRP A 45 12.62 -4.16 9.94
N ASP A 46 13.93 -4.27 9.70
CA ASP A 46 14.87 -3.24 10.16
C ASP A 46 14.55 -1.89 9.51
N THR A 47 14.33 -0.88 10.36
CA THR A 47 13.83 0.43 9.93
C THR A 47 14.86 1.18 9.09
N GLN A 48 16.15 1.07 9.43
CA GLN A 48 17.20 1.83 8.75
C GLN A 48 17.54 1.21 7.39
N LEU A 49 17.60 -0.12 7.32
CA LEU A 49 17.79 -0.88 6.09
C LEU A 49 16.64 -0.61 5.11
N LEU A 50 15.39 -0.71 5.57
CA LEU A 50 14.23 -0.44 4.74
C LEU A 50 14.20 1.03 4.28
N ALA A 51 14.51 1.97 5.19
CA ALA A 51 14.64 3.38 4.86
C ALA A 51 15.71 3.64 3.79
N ALA A 52 16.85 2.95 3.83
CA ALA A 52 17.89 3.05 2.82
C ALA A 52 17.40 2.59 1.44
N PHE A 53 16.67 1.46 1.36
CA PHE A 53 16.08 0.99 0.11
C PHE A 53 15.04 1.98 -0.45
N VAL A 54 14.15 2.49 0.40
CA VAL A 54 13.12 3.46 0.01
C VAL A 54 13.76 4.76 -0.48
N LEU A 55 14.70 5.32 0.28
CA LEU A 55 15.39 6.56 -0.08
C LEU A 55 16.13 6.43 -1.42
N LYS A 56 16.89 5.34 -1.59
CA LYS A 56 17.58 5.05 -2.85
C LYS A 56 16.61 5.02 -4.04
N HIS A 57 15.43 4.42 -3.87
CA HIS A 57 14.43 4.36 -4.93
C HIS A 57 13.79 5.73 -5.22
N ILE A 58 13.53 6.54 -4.19
CA ILE A 58 13.03 7.91 -4.34
C ILE A 58 14.01 8.78 -5.12
N GLU A 59 15.28 8.76 -4.74
CA GLU A 59 16.33 9.55 -5.36
C GLU A 59 16.59 9.12 -6.81
N ALA A 60 16.71 7.81 -7.06
CA ALA A 60 16.99 7.29 -8.39
C ALA A 60 15.90 7.63 -9.42
N ASN A 61 14.65 7.80 -8.97
CA ASN A 61 13.50 8.04 -9.83
C ASN A 61 12.94 9.48 -9.72
N ASN A 62 13.61 10.37 -8.97
CA ASN A 62 13.17 11.75 -8.73
C ASN A 62 11.71 11.84 -8.22
N ILE A 63 11.33 10.94 -7.31
CA ILE A 63 9.97 10.87 -6.77
C ILE A 63 9.72 12.08 -5.86
N ASN A 64 8.62 12.79 -6.12
CA ASN A 64 8.19 13.96 -5.34
C ASN A 64 6.95 13.70 -4.45
N LEU A 65 6.35 12.52 -4.56
CA LEU A 65 5.20 12.10 -3.75
C LEU A 65 5.28 10.61 -3.46
N VAL A 66 5.33 10.26 -2.18
CA VAL A 66 5.27 8.89 -1.69
C VAL A 66 3.90 8.64 -1.08
N VAL A 67 3.22 7.57 -1.49
CA VAL A 67 2.00 7.09 -0.84
C VAL A 67 2.32 5.78 -0.13
N THR A 68 2.02 5.67 1.16
CA THR A 68 2.34 4.48 1.97
C THR A 68 1.30 4.22 3.05
N PHE A 69 1.53 3.23 3.91
CA PHE A 69 0.66 2.92 5.04
C PHE A 69 0.85 3.89 6.20
N ASP A 70 -0.19 4.08 7.01
CA ASP A 70 -0.06 4.71 8.31
C ASP A 70 0.46 3.75 9.38
N ALA A 71 0.53 4.22 10.63
CA ALA A 71 0.97 3.43 11.77
C ALA A 71 0.12 2.18 12.05
N GLY A 72 -1.13 2.15 11.56
CA GLY A 72 -2.03 1.01 11.71
C GLY A 72 -1.84 -0.08 10.64
N GLY A 73 -1.11 0.20 9.55
CA GLY A 73 -0.80 -0.78 8.52
C GLY A 73 -2.02 -1.43 7.87
N VAL A 74 -3.16 -0.71 7.84
CA VAL A 74 -4.52 -1.16 7.46
C VAL A 74 -5.11 -2.20 8.43
N SER A 75 -4.39 -3.27 8.74
CA SER A 75 -4.83 -4.37 9.59
C SER A 75 -3.79 -4.79 10.64
N GLY A 76 -2.79 -3.96 10.90
CA GLY A 76 -1.71 -4.26 11.85
C GLY A 76 -0.64 -5.22 11.32
N HIS A 77 -0.53 -5.41 10.00
CA HIS A 77 0.48 -6.31 9.43
C HIS A 77 1.90 -5.75 9.66
N ALA A 78 2.82 -6.55 10.23
CA ALA A 78 4.15 -6.08 10.63
C ALA A 78 4.94 -5.42 9.49
N ASN A 79 4.93 -6.00 8.28
CA ASN A 79 5.59 -5.41 7.11
C ASN A 79 5.04 -4.01 6.75
N HIS A 80 3.72 -3.80 6.83
CA HIS A 80 3.11 -2.50 6.54
C HIS A 80 3.48 -1.45 7.60
N VAL A 81 3.44 -1.85 8.87
CA VAL A 81 3.85 -0.99 9.99
C VAL A 81 5.34 -0.66 9.90
N SER A 82 6.17 -1.62 9.50
CA SER A 82 7.61 -1.40 9.30
C SER A 82 7.87 -0.40 8.17
N LEU A 83 7.12 -0.48 7.07
CA LEU A 83 7.21 0.50 5.98
C LEU A 83 6.83 1.91 6.46
N HIS A 84 5.76 2.05 7.24
CA HIS A 84 5.39 3.32 7.86
C HIS A 84 6.53 3.87 8.73
N ARG A 85 7.11 3.05 9.61
CA ARG A 85 8.21 3.45 10.50
C ARG A 85 9.44 3.91 9.72
N ALA A 86 9.82 3.21 8.65
CA ALA A 86 10.95 3.58 7.81
C ALA A 86 10.74 4.92 7.11
N VAL A 87 9.56 5.14 6.50
CA VAL A 87 9.25 6.41 5.83
C VAL A 87 9.14 7.56 6.84
N ARG A 88 8.54 7.31 8.01
CA ARG A 88 8.49 8.28 9.11
C ARG A 88 9.88 8.65 9.63
N TYR A 89 10.80 7.68 9.73
CA TYR A 89 12.19 7.93 10.06
C TYR A 89 12.89 8.82 9.03
N LEU A 90 12.70 8.56 7.73
CA LEU A 90 13.24 9.41 6.66
C LEU A 90 12.70 10.83 6.75
N HIS A 91 11.40 10.98 6.99
CA HIS A 91 10.74 12.28 7.13
C HIS A 91 11.26 13.06 8.35
N SER A 92 11.25 12.44 9.55
CA SER A 92 11.67 13.11 10.78
C SER A 92 13.17 13.45 10.82
N ALA A 93 13.99 12.59 10.20
CA ALA A 93 15.42 12.84 10.04
C ALA A 93 15.75 13.80 8.89
N ARG A 94 14.75 14.36 8.20
CA ARG A 94 14.90 15.26 7.03
C ARG A 94 15.82 14.68 5.94
N LYS A 95 15.69 13.38 5.69
CA LYS A 95 16.47 12.65 4.67
C LYS A 95 15.77 12.57 3.31
N LEU A 96 14.47 12.87 3.26
CA LEU A 96 13.74 12.89 1.99
C LEU A 96 14.22 14.07 1.13
N PRO A 97 14.26 13.91 -0.22
CA PRO A 97 14.59 15.01 -1.11
C PRO A 97 13.67 16.22 -0.92
N GLU A 98 14.18 17.40 -1.24
CA GLU A 98 13.41 18.65 -1.13
C GLU A 98 12.15 18.58 -2.01
N GLY A 99 11.00 18.98 -1.44
CA GLY A 99 9.71 18.91 -2.12
C GLY A 99 9.06 17.52 -2.16
N CYS A 100 9.74 16.46 -1.70
CA CYS A 100 9.15 15.12 -1.60
C CYS A 100 8.13 15.06 -0.46
N ARG A 101 6.84 14.96 -0.80
CA ARG A 101 5.74 14.82 0.17
C ARG A 101 5.45 13.35 0.45
N VAL A 102 4.96 13.07 1.65
CA VAL A 102 4.51 11.72 2.02
C VAL A 102 3.05 11.77 2.43
N LEU A 103 2.24 10.94 1.78
CA LEU A 103 0.86 10.66 2.15
C LEU A 103 0.75 9.25 2.74
N VAL A 104 0.05 9.13 3.86
CA VAL A 104 -0.23 7.86 4.51
C VAL A 104 -1.70 7.51 4.44
N LEU A 105 -2.00 6.26 4.10
CA LEU A 105 -3.36 5.72 4.05
C LEU A 105 -3.90 5.49 5.45
N GLU A 106 -5.01 6.15 5.78
CA GLU A 106 -5.66 6.06 7.08
C GLU A 106 -6.22 4.65 7.34
N SER A 107 -5.77 4.03 8.42
CA SER A 107 -6.33 2.80 8.96
C SER A 107 -7.64 3.10 9.70
N VAL A 108 -8.74 2.47 9.28
CA VAL A 108 -10.04 2.59 9.94
C VAL A 108 -10.39 1.35 10.75
N ASN A 109 -11.32 1.50 11.71
CA ASN A 109 -11.87 0.38 12.47
C ASN A 109 -12.60 -0.64 11.57
N LEU A 110 -12.83 -1.85 12.08
CA LEU A 110 -13.44 -2.94 11.30
C LEU A 110 -14.83 -2.61 10.74
N PHE A 111 -15.64 -1.84 11.45
CA PHE A 111 -16.95 -1.43 10.97
C PHE A 111 -16.83 -0.56 9.71
N ARG A 112 -16.12 0.57 9.81
CA ARG A 112 -15.88 1.46 8.67
C ARG A 112 -15.14 0.77 7.53
N LYS A 113 -14.28 -0.21 7.85
CA LYS A 113 -13.54 -0.98 6.86
C LYS A 113 -14.45 -1.75 5.93
N TYR A 114 -15.59 -2.27 6.40
CA TYR A 114 -16.43 -3.24 5.67
C TYR A 114 -17.86 -2.76 5.33
N ILE A 115 -18.15 -1.46 5.47
CA ILE A 115 -19.43 -0.88 5.04
C ILE A 115 -19.37 -0.27 3.62
N SER A 116 -18.28 -0.50 2.88
CA SER A 116 -18.13 -0.10 1.47
C SER A 116 -18.44 1.40 1.23
N ILE A 117 -19.16 1.72 0.14
CA ILE A 117 -19.59 3.07 -0.25
C ILE A 117 -20.40 3.79 0.85
N LEU A 118 -21.01 3.07 1.79
CA LEU A 118 -21.78 3.68 2.89
C LEU A 118 -20.90 4.48 3.85
N ASP A 119 -19.57 4.33 3.80
CA ASP A 119 -18.65 5.16 4.59
C ASP A 119 -18.35 6.54 3.94
N VAL A 120 -18.93 6.86 2.78
CA VAL A 120 -18.73 8.17 2.11
C VAL A 120 -19.14 9.34 3.01
N PRO A 121 -20.34 9.39 3.61
CA PRO A 121 -20.75 10.52 4.45
C PRO A 121 -19.80 10.74 5.62
N VAL A 122 -19.40 9.66 6.30
CA VAL A 122 -18.46 9.73 7.44
C VAL A 122 -17.09 10.22 6.96
N SER A 123 -16.59 9.70 5.84
CA SER A 123 -15.29 10.12 5.27
C SER A 123 -15.27 11.57 4.81
N CYS A 124 -16.39 12.09 4.31
CA CYS A 124 -16.54 13.48 3.92
C CYS A 124 -16.60 14.45 5.12
N LEU A 125 -16.98 13.97 6.30
CA LEU A 125 -17.08 14.79 7.52
C LEU A 125 -15.80 14.79 8.38
N LEU A 126 -14.99 13.74 8.31
CA LEU A 126 -13.78 13.64 9.12
C LEU A 126 -12.59 14.43 8.54
N PRO A 127 -11.70 15.02 9.35
CA PRO A 127 -10.51 15.71 8.85
C PRO A 127 -9.56 14.79 8.07
N ARG A 128 -9.04 15.26 6.94
CA ARG A 128 -8.09 14.57 6.04
C ARG A 128 -7.38 15.58 5.14
N ASP A 129 -6.22 15.20 4.60
CA ASP A 129 -5.49 16.02 3.62
C ASP A 129 -5.90 15.71 2.18
N ALA A 130 -6.19 14.43 1.88
CA ALA A 130 -6.75 14.03 0.59
C ALA A 130 -7.79 12.92 0.76
N LEU A 131 -8.83 12.95 -0.07
CA LEU A 131 -9.89 11.95 -0.12
C LEU A 131 -10.11 11.54 -1.57
N PHE A 132 -9.90 10.26 -1.85
CA PHE A 132 -10.19 9.66 -3.15
C PHE A 132 -11.46 8.83 -3.02
N ILE A 133 -12.46 9.16 -3.83
CA ILE A 133 -13.69 8.37 -4.01
C ILE A 133 -13.69 7.92 -5.46
N LEU A 134 -13.46 6.63 -5.69
CA LEU A 134 -13.41 6.04 -7.01
C LEU A 134 -14.82 5.94 -7.60
N SER A 135 -14.91 6.20 -8.91
CA SER A 135 -16.05 5.86 -9.73
C SER A 135 -16.26 4.35 -9.83
N GLU A 136 -17.38 3.93 -10.39
CA GLU A 136 -17.66 2.51 -10.64
C GLU A 136 -16.63 1.88 -11.59
N GLU A 137 -16.22 2.61 -12.64
CA GLU A 137 -15.22 2.16 -13.59
C GLU A 137 -13.84 1.96 -12.94
N GLU A 138 -13.38 2.94 -12.16
CA GLU A 138 -12.12 2.84 -11.42
C GLU A 138 -12.17 1.73 -10.36
N THR A 139 -13.31 1.56 -9.70
CA THR A 139 -13.51 0.47 -8.74
C THR A 139 -13.41 -0.90 -9.42
N GLU A 140 -14.02 -1.06 -10.60
CA GLU A 140 -13.92 -2.32 -11.34
C GLU A 140 -12.51 -2.54 -11.89
N GLN A 141 -11.81 -1.48 -12.32
CA GLN A 141 -10.40 -1.58 -12.70
C GLN A 141 -9.54 -2.04 -11.51
N ALA A 142 -9.73 -1.46 -10.32
CA ALA A 142 -9.04 -1.89 -9.11
C ALA A 142 -9.35 -3.36 -8.74
N ARG A 143 -10.60 -3.80 -8.88
CA ARG A 143 -10.99 -5.21 -8.69
C ARG A 143 -10.33 -6.13 -9.71
N ARG A 144 -10.26 -5.74 -10.99
CA ARG A 144 -9.57 -6.51 -12.03
C ARG A 144 -8.08 -6.65 -11.74
N ALA A 145 -7.42 -5.57 -11.31
CA ALA A 145 -6.03 -5.60 -10.86
C ALA A 145 -5.84 -6.55 -9.67
N MET A 146 -6.72 -6.49 -8.67
CA MET A 146 -6.69 -7.42 -7.52
C MET A 146 -6.87 -8.89 -7.92
N ARG A 147 -7.67 -9.19 -8.95
CA ARG A 147 -7.88 -10.55 -9.46
C ARG A 147 -6.65 -11.13 -10.19
N CYS A 148 -5.63 -10.33 -10.50
CA CYS A 148 -4.34 -10.83 -10.99
C CYS A 148 -3.59 -11.64 -9.92
N HIS A 149 -3.80 -11.35 -8.63
CA HIS A 149 -3.13 -12.03 -7.51
C HIS A 149 -3.76 -13.38 -7.15
N ARG A 150 -3.91 -14.27 -8.14
CA ARG A 150 -4.61 -15.57 -8.01
C ARG A 150 -4.05 -16.42 -6.86
N SER A 151 -2.72 -16.44 -6.69
CA SER A 151 -2.04 -17.19 -5.63
C SER A 151 -2.33 -16.68 -4.21
N GLN A 152 -2.84 -15.45 -4.07
CA GLN A 152 -3.12 -14.80 -2.79
C GLN A 152 -4.61 -14.48 -2.58
N LEU A 153 -5.46 -14.68 -3.60
CA LEU A 153 -6.88 -14.35 -3.56
C LEU A 153 -7.70 -15.43 -2.84
N LEU A 154 -7.43 -15.61 -1.54
CA LEU A 154 -8.18 -16.54 -0.68
C LEU A 154 -9.64 -16.06 -0.50
N TRP A 155 -10.51 -16.93 0.02
CA TRP A 155 -11.95 -16.64 0.14
C TRP A 155 -12.26 -15.31 0.87
N PHE A 156 -11.52 -14.99 1.94
CA PHE A 156 -11.73 -13.74 2.70
C PHE A 156 -11.30 -12.49 1.92
N ARG A 157 -10.42 -12.62 0.91
CA ARG A 157 -10.08 -11.51 0.01
C ARG A 157 -11.23 -11.19 -0.94
N HIS A 158 -12.05 -12.17 -1.30
CA HIS A 158 -13.27 -11.90 -2.07
C HIS A 158 -14.26 -11.05 -1.27
N MET A 159 -14.41 -11.35 0.04
CA MET A 159 -15.19 -10.50 0.95
C MET A 159 -14.60 -9.08 1.04
N TYR A 160 -13.26 -8.96 1.10
CA TYR A 160 -12.60 -7.66 1.07
C TYR A 160 -12.89 -6.88 -0.23
N LEU A 161 -12.86 -7.52 -1.40
CA LEU A 161 -13.14 -6.85 -2.68
C LEU A 161 -14.58 -6.34 -2.80
N LEU A 162 -15.53 -7.00 -2.12
CA LEU A 162 -16.94 -6.62 -2.14
C LEU A 162 -17.26 -5.54 -1.12
N PHE A 163 -16.79 -5.72 0.11
CA PHE A 163 -17.24 -4.93 1.26
C PHE A 163 -16.23 -3.88 1.72
N SER A 164 -14.96 -3.99 1.34
CA SER A 164 -13.95 -3.06 1.84
C SER A 164 -14.15 -1.66 1.29
N ARG A 165 -14.19 -0.67 2.18
CA ARG A 165 -14.16 0.73 1.76
C ARG A 165 -12.91 1.06 0.96
N TYR A 166 -11.77 0.39 1.16
CA TYR A 166 -10.53 0.73 0.45
C TYR A 166 -10.58 0.44 -1.05
N MET A 167 -11.56 -0.35 -1.52
CA MET A 167 -11.82 -0.52 -2.95
C MET A 167 -12.49 0.69 -3.60
N VAL A 168 -13.00 1.64 -2.80
CA VAL A 168 -13.83 2.75 -3.27
C VAL A 168 -13.40 4.09 -2.66
N ILE A 169 -13.11 4.14 -1.38
CA ILE A 169 -12.86 5.34 -0.58
C ILE A 169 -11.50 5.24 0.12
N ASN A 170 -10.54 6.07 -0.27
CA ASN A 170 -9.20 6.12 0.31
C ASN A 170 -8.95 7.50 0.92
N SER A 171 -8.83 7.54 2.25
CA SER A 171 -8.49 8.75 3.01
C SER A 171 -6.98 8.78 3.25
N LEU A 172 -6.32 9.85 2.83
CA LEU A 172 -4.87 10.04 3.01
C LEU A 172 -4.59 11.25 3.91
N ARG A 173 -3.50 11.16 4.68
CA ARG A 173 -2.98 12.24 5.52
C ARG A 173 -1.52 12.55 5.17
N LEU A 174 -1.10 13.79 5.30
CA LEU A 174 0.30 14.17 5.23
C LEU A 174 1.03 13.66 6.48
N LEU A 175 2.22 13.10 6.27
CA LEU A 175 3.10 12.62 7.35
C LEU A 175 3.92 13.75 7.98
#